data_AF-M1D2H7-F1
#
_entry.id   AF-M1D2H7-F1
#
_cell.length_a   1.000
_cell.length_b   1.000
_cell.length_c   1.000
_cell.angle_alpha   90.00
_cell.angle_beta   90.00
_cell.angle_gamma   90.00
#
_symmetry.space_group_name_H-M   'P 1'
#
loop_
_entity.id
_entity.type
_entity.pdbx_description
1 polymer ?
#
loop_
_entity_poly.entity_id
_entity_poly.type
_entity_poly.pdbx_seq_one_letter_code
_entity_poly.pdbx_strand_id
1 'polypeptide(L)' 'MGQNHQVMAKECSAQIDSATCVKNDDCGPVCLAAYKEQLYFAACLQKPPDLHYICVCSYYC' A
#
# COMPACT_ATOMS: atom_id res chain seq x y z
N MET A 1 5.57 -20.74 31.67
CA MET A 1 6.25 -19.46 31.36
C MET A 1 6.71 -19.52 29.91
N GLY A 2 6.26 -18.61 29.06
CA GLY A 2 6.66 -18.57 27.64
C GLY A 2 5.63 -17.88 26.77
N GLN A 3 5.33 -16.60 27.04
CA GLN A 3 4.61 -15.76 26.09
C GLN A 3 5.54 -15.53 24.90
N ASN A 4 5.26 -16.21 23.79
CA ASN A 4 5.89 -15.98 22.50
C ASN A 4 5.41 -14.58 22.03
N HIS A 5 6.16 -13.56 22.41
CA HIS A 5 5.92 -12.18 21.97
C HIS A 5 6.33 -12.10 20.48
N GLN A 6 5.49 -12.63 19.60
CA GLN A 6 5.49 -12.19 18.22
C GLN A 6 5.14 -10.72 18.26
N VAL A 7 6.12 -9.85 18.03
CA VAL A 7 5.85 -8.48 17.65
C VAL A 7 5.16 -8.58 16.29
N MET A 8 3.84 -8.75 16.30
CA MET A 8 3.00 -8.69 15.10
C MET A 8 3.11 -7.25 14.61
N ALA A 9 4.04 -6.97 13.70
CA ALA A 9 3.94 -5.78 12.88
C ALA A 9 2.57 -5.88 12.20
N LYS A 10 1.64 -4.99 12.52
CA LYS A 10 0.29 -5.09 12.03
C LYS A 10 0.34 -4.60 10.59
N GLU A 11 0.02 -5.47 9.65
CA GLU A 11 0.06 -5.09 8.24
C GLU A 11 -1.24 -4.34 7.92
N CYS A 12 -1.10 -3.08 7.54
CA CYS A 12 -2.18 -2.26 7.05
C CYS A 12 -2.09 -2.14 5.53
N SER A 13 -3.25 -2.00 4.89
CA SER A 13 -3.35 -1.76 3.46
C SER A 13 -4.32 -0.61 3.21
N ALA A 14 -3.92 0.35 2.40
CA ALA A 14 -4.74 1.48 2.01
C ALA A 14 -4.82 1.59 0.49
N GLN A 15 -5.95 2.10 0.01
CA GLN A 15 -6.21 2.36 -1.40
C GLN A 15 -6.26 3.86 -1.61
N ILE A 16 -5.32 4.39 -2.38
CA ILE A 16 -5.29 5.79 -2.80
C ILE A 16 -5.79 5.85 -4.23
N ASP A 17 -6.85 6.59 -4.42
CA ASP A 17 -7.40 6.88 -5.74
C ASP A 17 -6.37 7.71 -6.52
N SER A 18 -5.80 7.11 -7.56
CA SER A 18 -4.78 7.76 -8.39
C SER A 18 -5.12 7.54 -9.85
N ALA A 19 -5.80 8.53 -10.43
CA ALA A 19 -6.16 8.55 -11.85
C ALA A 19 -4.96 8.47 -12.82
N THR A 20 -3.72 8.45 -12.29
CA THR A 20 -2.48 8.45 -13.07
C THR A 20 -1.63 7.20 -12.91
N CYS A 21 -1.93 6.29 -11.97
CA CYS A 21 -1.11 5.10 -11.88
C CYS A 21 -1.40 4.17 -13.07
N VAL A 22 -0.39 3.94 -13.92
CA VAL A 22 -0.46 2.98 -15.04
C VAL A 22 0.50 1.81 -14.81
N LYS A 23 1.46 1.98 -13.90
CA LYS A 23 2.47 1.01 -13.50
C LYS A 23 2.58 0.97 -11.97
N ASN A 24 3.03 -0.16 -11.42
CA ASN A 24 3.24 -0.30 -9.98
C ASN A 24 4.21 0.75 -9.41
N ASP A 25 5.21 1.14 -10.20
CA ASP A 25 6.24 2.12 -9.80
C ASP A 25 5.66 3.52 -9.56
N ASP A 26 4.54 3.86 -10.20
CA ASP A 26 3.86 5.16 -10.08
C ASP A 26 3.27 5.36 -8.68
N CYS A 27 2.85 4.26 -8.04
CA CYS A 27 2.29 4.27 -6.70
C CYS A 27 3.36 4.36 -5.60
N GLY A 28 4.59 3.96 -5.89
CA GLY A 28 5.72 4.04 -4.96
C GLY A 28 5.84 5.41 -4.28
N PRO A 29 6.04 6.51 -5.03
CA PRO A 29 6.17 7.84 -4.43
C PRO A 29 4.89 8.33 -3.73
N VAL A 30 3.70 8.00 -4.25
CA VAL A 30 2.41 8.38 -3.63
C VAL A 30 2.24 7.73 -2.27
N CYS A 31 2.45 6.42 -2.22
CA CYS A 31 2.39 5.65 -1.00
C CYS A 31 3.52 6.04 -0.02
N LEU A 32 4.71 6.37 -0.54
CA LEU A 32 5.85 6.78 0.27
C LEU A 32 5.61 8.16 0.90
N ALA A 33 4.96 9.08 0.19
CA ALA A 33 4.58 10.37 0.75
C ALA A 33 3.55 10.22 1.89
N ALA A 34 2.63 9.26 1.78
CA ALA A 34 1.58 9.00 2.78
C ALA A 34 2.09 8.23 4.00
N TYR A 35 2.87 7.15 3.80
CA TYR A 35 3.24 6.19 4.85
C TYR A 35 4.74 6.17 5.18
N LYS A 36 5.57 6.83 4.38
CA LYS A 36 7.02 6.99 4.58
C LYS A 36 7.75 5.65 4.76
N GLU A 37 8.63 5.55 5.74
CA GLU A 37 9.44 4.37 6.07
C GLU A 37 8.62 3.14 6.50
N GLN A 38 7.32 3.31 6.78
CA GLN A 38 6.44 2.17 7.07
C GLN A 38 5.98 1.45 5.81
N LEU A 39 6.10 2.09 4.63
CA LEU A 39 5.74 1.49 3.36
C LEU A 39 6.75 0.42 2.97
N TYR A 40 6.29 -0.80 2.75
CA TYR A 40 7.12 -1.88 2.21
C TYR A 40 6.66 -2.35 0.83
N PHE A 41 5.43 -2.04 0.42
CA PHE A 41 4.91 -2.44 -0.88
C PHE A 41 3.89 -1.44 -1.42
N ALA A 42 3.95 -1.19 -2.73
CA ALA A 42 2.97 -0.40 -3.46
C ALA A 42 2.67 -1.07 -4.80
N ALA A 43 1.40 -1.13 -5.18
CA ALA A 43 0.96 -1.67 -6.45
C ALA A 43 -0.15 -0.83 -7.06
N CYS A 44 -0.16 -0.73 -8.39
CA CYS A 44 -1.24 -0.11 -9.11
C CYS A 44 -2.20 -1.20 -9.57
N LEU A 45 -3.45 -1.13 -9.13
CA LEU A 45 -4.51 -2.06 -9.54
C LEU A 45 -5.55 -1.32 -10.36
N GLN A 46 -5.92 -1.89 -11.50
CA GLN A 46 -7.10 -1.43 -12.23
C GLN A 46 -8.34 -1.94 -11.49
N LYS A 47 -9.26 -1.02 -11.17
CA LYS A 47 -10.55 -1.32 -10.56
C LYS A 47 -11.64 -1.37 -11.65
N PRO A 48 -12.03 -2.56 -12.13
CA PRO A 48 -13.18 -2.69 -13.00
C PRO A 48 -14.48 -2.36 -12.24
N PRO A 49 -15.54 -1.86 -12.92
CA PRO A 49 -15.67 -1.69 -14.37
C PRO A 49 -15.21 -0.33 -14.93
N ASP A 50 -14.89 0.64 -14.07
CA ASP A 50 -14.75 2.06 -14.44
C ASP A 50 -13.44 2.42 -15.16
N LEU A 51 -12.60 1.42 -15.53
CA LEU A 51 -11.25 1.64 -16.08
C LEU A 51 -10.37 2.58 -15.22
N HIS A 52 -10.68 2.69 -13.94
CA HIS A 52 -9.97 3.53 -13.01
C HIS A 52 -8.84 2.75 -12.35
N TYR A 53 -7.68 3.36 -12.22
CA TYR A 53 -6.54 2.78 -11.53
C TYR A 53 -6.44 3.33 -10.10
N ILE A 54 -6.13 2.44 -9.16
CA ILE A 54 -5.93 2.76 -7.75
C ILE A 54 -4.55 2.30 -7.31
N CYS A 55 -3.93 3.07 -6.43
CA CYS A 55 -2.71 2.69 -5.76
C CYS A 55 -3.02 1.96 -4.47
N VAL A 56 -2.61 0.70 -4.36
CA VAL A 56 -2.66 -0.07 -3.11
C VAL A 56 -1.31 0.06 -2.41
N CYS A 57 -1.32 0.65 -1.22
CA CYS A 57 -0.16 0.84 -0.37
C CYS A 57 -0.23 -0.14 0.81
N SER A 58 0.76 -1.03 0.95
CA SER A 58 0.90 -1.90 2.13
C SER A 58 2.03 -1.37 3.01
N TYR A 59 1.70 -1.16 4.28
CA TYR A 59 2.59 -0.55 5.25
C TYR A 59 2.41 -1.18 6.63
N TYR A 60 3.44 -1.06 7.45
CA TYR A 60 3.36 -1.48 8.85
C TYR A 60 2.64 -0.41 9.67
N CYS A 61 1.68 -0.87 10.46
CA CYS A 61 0.95 -0.18 11.51
C CYS A 61 0.96 -1.10 12.77
#